data_AF-A0A968CWY2-F1
#
_entry.id   AF-A0A968CWY2-F1
#
_cell.length_a   1.000
_cell.length_b   1.000
_cell.length_c   1.000
_cell.angle_alpha   90.00
_cell.angle_beta   90.00
_cell.angle_gamma   90.00
#
_symmetry.space_group_name_H-M   'P 1'
#
loop_
_entity.id
_entity.type
_entity.pdbx_description
1 polymer ?
#
loop_
_entity_poly.entity_id
_entity_poly.type
_entity_poly.pdbx_seq_one_letter_code
_entity_poly.pdbx_strand_id
1 'polypeptide(L)'
;MKYIITLVSLLLVGTLYFIFRPAPDYVVTEVTVSEGEADNAAEENRVDEQTRTESARREAMAEEFKKLEKARRNLESLLNRLKVVFYGVDLPDGERKKITEVMKNGYAHLKNKKLLGAYSSIDEISSELGRIEYIYRELKDIEAKYRDL
;
A
#
# COMPACT_ATOMS: atom_id res chain seq x y z
N MET A 1 21.49 -34.17 -26.75
CA MET A 1 20.71 -33.20 -27.57
C MET A 1 19.27 -33.63 -27.84
N LYS A 2 18.98 -34.90 -28.21
CA LYS A 2 17.61 -35.38 -28.47
C LYS A 2 16.60 -35.06 -27.35
N TYR A 3 16.99 -35.26 -26.08
CA TYR A 3 16.13 -35.02 -24.91
C TYR A 3 15.82 -33.54 -24.63
N ILE A 4 16.75 -32.64 -24.98
CA ILE A 4 16.57 -31.20 -24.78
C ILE A 4 15.51 -30.68 -25.75
N ILE A 5 15.55 -31.15 -27.00
CA ILE A 5 14.55 -30.80 -28.02
C ILE A 5 13.17 -31.33 -27.61
N THR A 6 13.07 -32.54 -27.06
CA THR A 6 11.78 -33.09 -26.60
C THR A 6 11.20 -32.28 -25.45
N LEU A 7 12.04 -31.86 -24.49
CA LEU A 7 11.61 -31.11 -23.32
C LEU A 7 11.14 -29.70 -23.71
N VAL A 8 11.85 -29.04 -24.64
CA VAL A 8 11.45 -27.72 -25.18
C VAL A 8 10.15 -27.82 -25.97
N SER A 9 9.98 -28.86 -26.80
CA SER A 9 8.73 -29.07 -27.53
C SER A 9 7.54 -29.32 -26.60
N LEU A 10 7.72 -30.06 -25.51
CA LEU A 10 6.65 -30.35 -24.54
C LEU A 10 6.23 -29.07 -23.78
N LEU A 11 7.20 -28.21 -23.47
CA LEU A 11 6.95 -26.92 -22.82
C LEU A 11 6.19 -25.95 -23.75
N LEU A 12 6.54 -25.92 -25.03
CA LEU A 12 5.84 -25.13 -26.06
C LEU A 12 4.40 -25.60 -26.29
N VAL A 13 4.15 -26.90 -26.29
CA VAL A 13 2.78 -27.45 -26.43
C VAL A 13 1.96 -27.13 -25.18
N GLY A 14 2.55 -27.21 -23.98
CA GLY A 14 1.89 -26.85 -22.73
C GLY A 14 1.48 -25.38 -22.67
N THR A 15 2.34 -24.46 -23.13
CA THR A 15 2.01 -23.03 -23.17
C THR A 15 0.94 -22.71 -24.20
N LEU A 16 0.98 -23.33 -25.39
CA LEU A 16 -0.07 -23.17 -26.40
C LEU A 16 -1.42 -23.71 -25.92
N TYR A 17 -1.43 -24.85 -25.22
CA TYR A 17 -2.65 -25.39 -24.63
C TYR A 17 -3.27 -24.44 -23.60
N PHE A 18 -2.46 -23.78 -22.78
CA PHE A 18 -2.97 -22.84 -21.77
C PHE A 18 -3.56 -21.57 -22.38
N ILE A 19 -3.00 -21.07 -23.49
CA ILE A 19 -3.47 -19.86 -24.19
C ILE A 19 -4.77 -20.13 -24.96
N PHE A 20 -4.88 -21.29 -25.61
CA PHE A 20 -6.03 -21.62 -26.46
C PHE A 20 -7.08 -22.50 -25.76
N ARG A 21 -7.00 -22.68 -24.45
CA ARG A 21 -7.99 -23.46 -23.71
C ARG A 21 -9.36 -22.77 -23.81
N PRO A 22 -10.40 -23.42 -24.35
CA PRO A 22 -11.75 -22.87 -24.34
C PRO A 22 -12.21 -22.69 -22.89
N ALA A 23 -12.83 -21.54 -22.59
CA ALA A 23 -13.42 -21.29 -21.30
C ALA A 23 -14.46 -22.39 -21.00
N PRO A 24 -14.51 -22.93 -19.77
CA PRO A 24 -15.55 -23.88 -19.42
C PRO A 24 -16.91 -23.18 -19.50
N ASP A 25 -17.88 -23.84 -20.14
CA ASP A 25 -19.28 -23.40 -20.12
C ASP A 25 -19.81 -23.55 -18.69
N TYR A 26 -19.96 -22.43 -17.99
CA TYR A 26 -20.64 -22.39 -16.71
C TYR A 26 -22.14 -22.39 -17.00
N VAL A 27 -22.82 -23.49 -16.67
CA VAL A 27 -24.27 -23.49 -16.58
C VAL A 27 -24.62 -22.74 -15.30
N VAL A 28 -25.00 -21.47 -15.42
CA VAL A 28 -25.63 -20.74 -14.31
C VAL A 28 -26.99 -21.39 -14.11
N THR A 29 -27.07 -22.34 -13.18
CA THR A 29 -28.36 -22.82 -12.68
C THR A 29 -29.02 -21.63 -11.99
N GLU A 30 -30.03 -21.04 -12.63
CA GLU A 30 -30.95 -20.16 -11.93
C GLU A 30 -31.58 -20.98 -10.80
N VAL A 31 -31.10 -20.76 -9.58
CA VAL A 31 -31.71 -21.27 -8.38
C VAL A 31 -33.06 -20.55 -8.26
N THR A 32 -34.11 -21.23 -8.70
CA THR A 32 -35.47 -20.86 -8.33
C THR A 32 -35.60 -21.09 -6.83
N VAL A 33 -35.45 -20.01 -6.07
CA VAL A 33 -35.73 -19.99 -4.64
C VAL A 33 -37.24 -20.17 -4.48
N SER A 34 -37.65 -21.37 -4.11
CA SER A 34 -39.01 -21.65 -3.63
C SER A 34 -39.25 -20.81 -2.38
N GLU A 35 -40.29 -19.97 -2.41
CA GLU A 35 -40.78 -19.17 -1.29
C GLU A 35 -40.99 -20.04 -0.04
N GLY A 36 -40.06 -19.89 0.91
CA GLY A 36 -40.24 -20.17 2.33
C GLY A 36 -40.16 -18.83 3.06
N GLU A 37 -41.30 -18.19 3.22
CA GLU A 37 -41.48 -16.74 3.47
C GLU A 37 -41.21 -16.25 4.92
N ALA A 38 -40.50 -17.01 5.77
CA ALA A 38 -40.30 -16.61 7.16
C ALA A 38 -38.85 -16.49 7.66
N ASP A 39 -37.87 -17.12 6.98
CA ASP A 39 -36.45 -17.06 7.39
C ASP A 39 -35.59 -16.09 6.56
N ASN A 40 -36.04 -15.71 5.36
CA ASN A 40 -35.24 -14.91 4.41
C ASN A 40 -35.15 -13.41 4.77
N ALA A 41 -36.17 -12.83 5.41
CA ALA A 41 -36.20 -11.40 5.74
C ALA A 41 -35.23 -11.02 6.87
N ALA A 42 -34.93 -11.96 7.77
CA ALA A 42 -33.93 -11.76 8.83
C ALA A 42 -32.50 -11.92 8.30
N GLU A 43 -32.29 -12.80 7.33
CA GLU A 43 -30.99 -13.04 6.72
C GLU A 43 -30.61 -11.95 5.70
N GLU A 44 -31.58 -11.47 4.91
CA GLU A 44 -31.41 -10.33 4.01
C GLU A 44 -31.09 -9.03 4.79
N ASN A 45 -31.83 -8.73 5.88
CA ASN A 45 -31.51 -7.58 6.73
C ASN A 45 -30.13 -7.68 7.38
N ARG A 46 -29.70 -8.88 7.82
CA ARG A 46 -28.37 -9.10 8.40
C ARG A 46 -27.26 -8.90 7.37
N VAL A 47 -27.45 -9.37 6.13
CA VAL A 47 -26.49 -9.17 5.04
C VAL A 47 -26.39 -7.69 4.66
N ASP A 48 -27.52 -6.97 4.61
CA ASP A 48 -27.53 -5.55 4.27
C ASP A 48 -26.88 -4.68 5.36
N GLU A 49 -27.11 -5.01 6.64
CA GLU A 49 -26.49 -4.33 7.79
C GLU A 49 -24.98 -4.61 7.91
N GLN A 50 -24.56 -5.86 7.65
CA GLN A 50 -23.15 -6.24 7.60
C GLN A 50 -22.41 -5.58 6.43
N THR A 51 -23.07 -5.45 5.28
CA THR A 51 -22.52 -4.77 4.09
C THR A 51 -22.36 -3.26 4.34
N ARG A 52 -23.34 -2.62 4.98
CA ARG A 52 -23.25 -1.20 5.38
C ARG A 52 -22.11 -0.95 6.38
N THR A 53 -21.95 -1.85 7.35
CA THR A 53 -20.88 -1.76 8.36
C THR A 53 -19.49 -1.91 7.73
N GLU A 54 -19.31 -2.86 6.82
CA GLU A 54 -18.06 -3.06 6.10
C GLU A 54 -17.77 -1.90 5.12
N SER A 55 -18.79 -1.32 4.49
CA SER A 55 -18.64 -0.10 3.67
C SER A 55 -18.13 1.06 4.52
N ALA A 56 -18.75 1.32 5.67
CA ALA A 56 -18.33 2.37 6.59
C ALA A 56 -16.89 2.17 7.08
N ARG A 57 -16.49 0.92 7.36
CA ARG A 57 -15.12 0.58 7.73
C ARG A 57 -14.13 0.91 6.61
N ARG A 58 -14.45 0.56 5.36
CA ARG A 58 -13.60 0.85 4.20
C ARG A 58 -13.47 2.35 3.94
N GLU A 59 -14.55 3.10 4.11
CA GLU A 59 -14.54 4.56 3.99
C GLU A 59 -13.62 5.18 5.05
N ALA A 60 -13.76 4.79 6.31
CA ALA A 60 -12.89 5.28 7.39
C ALA A 60 -11.41 4.94 7.15
N MET A 61 -11.10 3.72 6.67
CA MET A 61 -9.73 3.36 6.27
C MET A 61 -9.21 4.22 5.11
N ALA A 62 -10.06 4.52 4.12
CA ALA A 62 -9.69 5.36 2.98
C ALA A 62 -9.40 6.81 3.42
N GLU A 63 -10.19 7.35 4.36
CA GLU A 63 -9.95 8.68 4.93
C GLU A 63 -8.63 8.76 5.71
N GLU A 64 -8.36 7.78 6.57
CA GLU A 64 -7.10 7.73 7.32
C GLU A 64 -5.90 7.57 6.37
N PHE A 65 -6.04 6.77 5.33
CA PHE A 65 -5.01 6.60 4.32
C PHE A 65 -4.74 7.89 3.52
N LYS A 66 -5.75 8.72 3.25
CA LYS A 66 -5.54 10.03 2.64
C LYS A 66 -4.66 10.94 3.52
N LYS A 67 -4.81 10.87 4.85
CA LYS A 67 -3.93 11.60 5.79
C LYS A 67 -2.49 11.09 5.67
N LEU A 68 -2.31 9.77 5.63
CA LEU A 68 -1.01 9.13 5.42
C LEU A 68 -0.35 9.56 4.10
N GLU A 69 -1.09 9.60 3.00
CA GLU A 69 -0.57 10.06 1.71
C GLU A 69 -0.13 11.54 1.75
N LYS A 70 -0.91 12.38 2.42
CA LYS A 70 -0.53 13.78 2.65
C LYS A 70 0.77 13.88 3.46
N ALA A 71 0.89 13.10 4.53
CA ALA A 71 2.10 13.07 5.35
C ALA A 71 3.33 12.61 4.54
N ARG A 72 3.19 11.59 3.69
CA ARG A 72 4.24 11.11 2.78
C ARG A 72 4.71 12.21 1.81
N ARG A 73 3.77 12.92 1.18
CA ARG A 73 4.10 14.06 0.27
C ARG A 73 4.84 15.18 0.99
N ASN A 74 4.41 15.50 2.22
CA ASN A 74 5.08 16.52 3.03
C ASN A 74 6.51 16.10 3.41
N LEU A 75 6.70 14.84 3.79
CA LEU A 75 8.02 14.28 4.09
C LEU A 75 8.93 14.30 2.86
N GLU A 76 8.42 13.91 1.69
CA GLU A 76 9.17 13.95 0.44
C GLU A 76 9.62 15.36 0.07
N SER A 77 8.70 16.34 0.18
CA SER A 77 9.03 17.75 -0.06
C SER A 77 10.12 18.25 0.87
N LEU A 78 10.03 17.93 2.17
CA LEU A 78 11.03 18.32 3.17
C LEU A 78 12.39 17.69 2.90
N LEU A 79 12.44 16.38 2.61
CA LEU A 79 13.68 15.69 2.27
C LEU A 79 14.36 16.29 1.03
N ASN A 80 13.58 16.65 0.02
CA ASN A 80 14.10 17.29 -1.19
C ASN A 80 14.67 18.69 -0.89
N ARG A 81 14.03 19.48 -0.01
CA ARG A 81 14.58 20.77 0.42
C ARG A 81 15.87 20.60 1.21
N LEU A 82 15.90 19.70 2.20
CA LEU A 82 17.10 19.40 2.98
C LEU A 82 18.26 18.91 2.12
N LYS A 83 17.98 18.11 1.09
CA LYS A 83 19.00 17.68 0.13
C LYS A 83 19.64 18.87 -0.59
N VAL A 84 18.86 19.89 -0.94
CA VAL A 84 19.37 21.13 -1.55
C VAL A 84 20.16 21.95 -0.53
N VAL A 85 19.63 22.14 0.68
CA VAL A 85 20.30 22.89 1.75
C VAL A 85 21.68 22.29 2.06
N PHE A 86 21.80 20.96 2.13
CA PHE A 86 23.06 20.31 2.44
C PHE A 86 23.96 20.06 1.22
N TYR A 87 23.56 20.46 0.02
CA TYR A 87 24.38 20.27 -1.17
C TYR A 87 25.61 21.18 -1.11
N GLY A 88 26.79 20.60 -0.91
CA GLY A 88 28.05 21.34 -0.86
C GLY A 88 28.34 22.01 0.48
N VAL A 89 27.52 21.78 1.51
CA VAL A 89 27.80 22.27 2.87
C VAL A 89 28.80 21.35 3.57
N ASP A 90 29.87 21.92 4.10
CA ASP A 90 30.85 21.18 4.89
C ASP A 90 30.42 21.16 6.37
N LEU A 91 29.87 20.02 6.79
CA LEU A 91 29.44 19.78 8.17
C LEU A 91 30.47 18.93 8.92
N PRO A 92 30.61 19.11 10.26
CA PRO A 92 31.38 18.18 11.08
C PRO A 92 30.93 16.73 10.88
N ASP A 93 31.88 15.78 10.83
CA ASP A 93 31.59 14.40 10.43
C ASP A 93 30.50 13.71 11.27
N GLY A 94 30.52 13.92 12.60
CA GLY A 94 29.50 13.36 13.49
C GLY A 94 28.10 13.90 13.20
N GLU A 95 28.00 15.18 12.87
CA GLU A 95 26.74 15.84 12.59
C GLU A 95 26.19 15.46 11.21
N ARG A 96 27.06 15.43 10.20
CA ARG A 96 26.75 14.94 8.86
C ARG A 96 26.22 13.51 8.89
N LYS A 97 26.86 12.62 9.66
CA LYS A 97 26.43 11.21 9.79
C LYS A 97 25.02 11.13 10.39
N LYS A 98 24.76 11.86 11.48
CA LYS A 98 23.45 11.90 12.13
C LYS A 98 22.36 12.39 11.17
N ILE A 99 22.58 13.51 10.48
CA ILE A 99 21.61 14.06 9.53
C ILE A 99 21.38 13.08 8.37
N THR A 100 22.45 12.50 7.84
CA THR A 100 22.36 11.52 6.74
C THR A 100 21.54 10.30 7.15
N GLU A 101 21.71 9.82 8.39
CA GLU A 101 20.94 8.70 8.92
C GLU A 101 19.45 9.01 9.04
N VAL A 102 19.08 10.17 9.59
CA VAL A 102 17.68 10.60 9.68
C VAL A 102 17.07 10.76 8.27
N MET A 103 17.80 11.36 7.32
CA MET A 103 17.34 11.50 5.94
C MET A 103 17.17 10.13 5.25
N LYS A 104 18.11 9.19 5.46
CA LYS A 104 17.99 7.81 4.93
C LYS A 104 16.76 7.11 5.47
N ASN A 105 16.49 7.25 6.77
CA ASN A 105 15.29 6.69 7.39
C ASN A 105 14.03 7.29 6.76
N GLY A 106 13.98 8.61 6.56
CA GLY A 106 12.88 9.27 5.83
C GLY A 106 12.66 8.70 4.43
N TYR A 107 13.72 8.56 3.63
CA TYR A 107 13.61 7.97 2.29
C TYR A 107 13.18 6.50 2.31
N ALA A 108 13.54 5.72 3.34
CA ALA A 108 13.12 4.32 3.46
C ALA A 108 11.59 4.18 3.60
N HIS A 109 10.95 5.07 4.37
CA HIS A 109 9.48 5.10 4.50
C HIS A 109 8.76 5.52 3.21
N LEU A 110 9.42 6.30 2.35
CA LEU A 110 8.86 6.71 1.06
C LEU A 110 9.02 5.63 -0.02
N LYS A 111 10.16 4.92 -0.02
CA LYS A 111 10.46 3.87 -1.00
C LYS A 111 9.59 2.64 -0.81
N ASN A 112 9.34 2.24 0.44
CA ASN A 112 8.58 1.04 0.78
C ASN A 112 7.13 1.36 1.16
N LYS A 113 6.49 2.29 0.44
CA LYS A 113 5.14 2.74 0.76
C LYS A 113 4.11 1.63 0.49
N LYS A 114 3.42 1.20 1.54
CA LYS A 114 2.25 0.31 1.44
C LYS A 114 1.07 1.05 0.81
N LEU A 115 0.32 0.36 -0.05
CA LEU A 115 -0.97 0.79 -0.59
C LEU A 115 -2.10 0.53 0.42
N LEU A 116 -3.26 1.16 0.24
CA LEU A 116 -4.42 1.01 1.14
C LEU A 116 -4.77 -0.47 1.39
N GLY A 117 -4.80 -1.30 0.34
CA GLY A 117 -5.14 -2.72 0.45
C GLY A 117 -4.12 -3.59 1.18
N ALA A 118 -2.95 -3.06 1.53
CA ALA A 118 -1.94 -3.77 2.32
C ALA A 118 -2.09 -3.57 3.84
N TYR A 119 -3.04 -2.73 4.27
CA TYR A 119 -3.38 -2.53 5.68
C TYR A 119 -4.58 -3.36 6.07
N SER A 120 -4.53 -3.99 7.23
CA SER A 120 -5.64 -4.80 7.76
C SER A 120 -6.69 -3.95 8.49
N SER A 121 -6.27 -2.81 9.04
CA SER A 121 -7.07 -1.97 9.95
C SER A 121 -6.68 -0.49 9.88
N ILE A 122 -7.53 0.36 10.45
CA ILE A 122 -7.28 1.80 10.63
C ILE A 122 -6.06 2.01 11.53
N ASP A 123 -5.92 1.23 12.61
CA ASP A 123 -4.82 1.36 13.57
C ASP A 123 -3.45 1.15 12.93
N GLU A 124 -3.32 0.23 11.98
CA GLU A 124 -2.07 0.06 11.23
C GLU A 124 -1.74 1.29 10.36
N ILE A 125 -2.75 1.91 9.76
CA ILE A 125 -2.58 3.13 8.96
C ILE A 125 -2.18 4.29 9.88
N SER A 126 -2.85 4.46 11.02
CA SER A 126 -2.54 5.49 12.01
C SER A 126 -1.16 5.29 12.65
N SER A 127 -0.74 4.04 12.88
CA SER A 127 0.60 3.74 13.38
C SER A 127 1.68 4.14 12.37
N GLU A 128 1.49 3.82 11.09
CA GLU A 128 2.41 4.24 10.04
C GLU A 128 2.43 5.76 9.87
N LEU A 129 1.26 6.41 9.96
CA LEU A 129 1.16 7.87 9.96
C LEU A 129 1.99 8.47 11.09
N GLY A 130 1.85 7.95 12.32
CA GLY A 130 2.63 8.41 13.48
C GLY A 130 4.14 8.29 13.30
N ARG A 131 4.62 7.20 12.65
CA ARG A 131 6.06 7.04 12.32
C ARG A 131 6.53 8.08 11.31
N ILE A 132 5.75 8.33 10.26
CA ILE A 132 6.08 9.32 9.24
C ILE A 132 6.10 10.73 9.85
N GLU A 133 5.13 11.06 10.70
CA GLU A 133 5.08 12.35 11.39
C GLU A 133 6.24 12.54 12.38
N TYR A 134 6.66 11.48 13.07
CA TYR A 134 7.84 11.52 13.93
C TYR A 134 9.09 11.92 13.15
N ILE A 135 9.37 11.21 12.04
CA ILE A 135 10.53 11.50 11.19
C ILE A 135 10.42 12.90 10.57
N TYR A 136 9.22 13.30 10.15
CA TYR A 136 8.98 14.63 9.63
C TYR A 136 9.34 15.71 10.64
N ARG A 137 8.99 15.53 11.92
CA ARG A 137 9.35 16.48 13.00
C ARG A 137 10.86 16.55 13.19
N GLU A 138 11.55 15.41 13.28
CA GLU A 138 13.02 15.40 13.42
C GLU A 138 13.71 16.12 12.26
N LEU A 139 13.28 15.87 11.02
CA LEU A 139 13.81 16.55 9.83
C LEU A 139 13.48 18.03 9.81
N LYS A 140 12.33 18.45 10.37
CA LYS A 140 11.94 19.85 10.44
C LYS A 140 12.78 20.61 11.45
N ASP A 141 13.16 19.98 12.56
CA ASP A 141 14.09 20.56 13.53
C ASP A 141 15.49 20.73 12.91
N ILE A 142 15.92 19.76 12.10
CA ILE A 142 17.12 19.89 11.27
C ILE A 142 16.95 21.07 10.29
N GLU A 143 15.88 21.11 9.50
CA GLU A 143 15.64 22.21 8.55
C GLU A 143 15.67 23.58 9.22
N ALA A 144 15.07 23.72 10.41
CA ALA A 144 15.09 24.95 11.18
C ALA A 144 16.50 25.35 11.62
N LYS A 145 17.33 24.38 12.03
CA LYS A 145 18.73 24.62 12.44
C LYS A 145 19.62 25.11 11.29
N TYR A 146 19.35 24.68 10.06
CA TYR A 146 20.17 24.98 8.88
C TYR A 146 19.48 25.91 7.87
N ARG A 147 18.39 26.57 8.26
CA ARG A 147 17.60 27.44 7.36
C ARG A 147 18.37 28.66 6.84
N ASP A 148 19.34 29.14 7.62
CA ASP A 148 20.05 30.41 7.38
C ASP A 148 21.47 30.20 6.82
N LEU A 149 21.80 28.98 6.37
CA LEU A 149 23.06 28.63 5.70
C LEU A 149 22.90 28.67 4.18
#